data_AF-A0A832X8U7-F1
#
_entry.id   AF-A0A832X8U7-F1
#
_cell.length_a   1.000
_cell.length_b   1.000
_cell.length_c   1.000
_cell.angle_alpha   90.00
_cell.angle_beta   90.00
_cell.angle_gamma   90.00
#
_symmetry.space_group_name_H-M   'P 1'
#
loop_
_entity.id
_entity.type
_entity.pdbx_description
1 polymer ?
#
loop_
_entity_poly.entity_id
_entity_poly.type
_entity_poly.pdbx_seq_one_letter_code
_entity_poly.pdbx_strand_id
1 'polypeptide(L)'
;WAQARLAFIVAFIFMAIVVGFAYKSLVPSIAIVIATAFDLTTIIGFMAFFNVDLTLGTFAALLMMIGFGVDYNIILTEKVFKEKEGDVYDRITRAMRTGLTMAACTLVTLFALYFFGTSPVLKQISFALIIGTFADITNTWFFNGNLLIWSMKRWQK
;
A
#
# COMPACT_ATOMS: atom_id res chain seq x y z
N TRP A 1 -10.83 -21.34 -3.37
CA TRP A 1 -11.00 -20.54 -2.15
C TRP A 1 -10.03 -20.87 -1.02
N ALA A 2 -9.91 -22.13 -0.56
CA ALA A 2 -8.99 -22.49 0.54
C ALA A 2 -7.52 -22.11 0.26
N GLN A 3 -7.02 -22.46 -0.92
CA GLN A 3 -5.67 -22.10 -1.38
C GLN A 3 -5.45 -20.59 -1.46
N ALA A 4 -6.45 -19.83 -1.91
CA ALA A 4 -6.39 -18.38 -2.02
C ALA A 4 -6.21 -17.72 -0.64
N ARG A 5 -6.99 -18.14 0.37
CA ARG A 5 -6.85 -17.65 1.75
C ARG A 5 -5.47 -17.95 2.33
N LEU A 6 -4.95 -19.16 2.10
CA LEU A 6 -3.60 -19.52 2.52
C LEU A 6 -2.55 -18.66 1.84
N ALA A 7 -2.66 -18.45 0.52
CA ALA A 7 -1.75 -17.59 -0.23
C ALA A 7 -1.72 -16.16 0.33
N PHE A 8 -2.87 -15.62 0.73
CA PHE A 8 -2.96 -14.29 1.34
C PHE A 8 -2.27 -14.21 2.69
N ILE A 9 -2.51 -15.18 3.58
CA ILE A 9 -1.86 -15.23 4.90
C ILE A 9 -0.34 -15.37 4.72
N VAL A 10 0.10 -16.27 3.83
CA VAL A 10 1.52 -16.49 3.55
C VAL A 10 2.15 -15.23 2.95
N ALA A 11 1.49 -14.56 2.00
CA ALA A 11 1.98 -13.32 1.40
C ALA A 11 2.15 -12.22 2.46
N PHE A 12 1.18 -12.07 3.36
CA PHE A 12 1.24 -11.08 4.43
C PHE A 12 2.36 -11.38 5.45
N ILE A 13 2.55 -12.64 5.84
CA ILE A 13 3.64 -13.06 6.73
C ILE A 13 4.99 -12.85 6.04
N PHE A 14 5.13 -13.25 4.78
CA PHE A 14 6.37 -13.09 4.02
C PHE A 14 6.76 -11.62 3.87
N MET A 15 5.78 -10.76 3.57
CA MET A 15 5.95 -9.31 3.55
C MET A 15 6.46 -8.78 4.90
N ALA A 16 5.84 -9.18 6.02
CA ALA A 16 6.28 -8.76 7.35
C ALA A 16 7.72 -9.19 7.66
N ILE A 17 8.12 -10.40 7.25
CA ILE A 17 9.50 -10.89 7.40
C ILE A 17 10.48 -10.05 6.57
N VAL A 18 10.16 -9.79 5.30
CA VAL A 18 11.01 -8.98 4.41
C VAL A 18 11.20 -7.57 4.96
N VAL A 19 10.13 -6.92 5.40
CA VAL A 19 10.19 -5.59 6.02
C VAL A 19 11.01 -5.62 7.31
N GLY A 20 10.79 -6.62 8.17
CA GLY A 20 11.56 -6.80 9.40
C GLY A 20 13.07 -6.95 9.15
N PHE A 21 13.44 -7.69 8.11
CA PHE A 21 14.84 -7.85 7.72
C PHE A 21 15.44 -6.58 7.12
N ALA A 22 14.66 -5.85 6.31
CA ALA A 22 15.11 -4.64 5.63
C ALA A 22 15.43 -3.48 6.58
N TYR A 23 14.62 -3.26 7.62
CA TYR A 23 14.79 -2.11 8.51
C TYR A 23 15.62 -2.39 9.76
N LYS A 24 15.82 -3.66 10.14
CA LYS A 24 16.61 -4.09 11.33
C LYS A 24 16.21 -3.41 12.66
N SER A 25 15.09 -2.70 12.67
CA SER A 25 14.53 -1.96 13.79
C SER A 25 13.06 -2.29 13.89
N LEU A 26 12.61 -2.62 15.11
CA LEU A 26 11.25 -3.08 15.36
C LEU A 26 10.21 -1.99 15.11
N VAL A 27 10.55 -0.73 15.37
CA VAL A 27 9.60 0.40 15.30
C VAL A 27 9.11 0.68 13.88
N PRO A 28 9.98 0.97 12.89
CA PRO A 28 9.54 1.19 11.51
C PRO A 28 8.91 -0.07 10.91
N SER A 29 9.41 -1.25 11.26
CA SER A 29 8.87 -2.52 10.75
C SER A 29 7.41 -2.75 11.19
N ILE A 30 7.13 -2.56 12.48
CA ILE A 30 5.78 -2.70 13.02
C ILE A 30 4.84 -1.62 12.45
N ALA A 31 5.33 -0.38 12.29
CA ALA A 31 4.55 0.70 11.70
C ALA A 31 4.10 0.36 10.27
N ILE A 32 5.00 -0.19 9.44
CA ILE A 32 4.68 -0.60 8.06
C ILE A 32 3.68 -1.77 8.05
N VAL A 33 3.83 -2.75 8.94
CA VAL A 33 2.89 -3.89 9.00
C VAL A 33 1.48 -3.43 9.41
N ILE A 34 1.37 -2.53 10.40
CA ILE A 34 0.10 -1.96 10.83
C ILE A 34 -0.53 -1.11 9.72
N ALA A 35 0.27 -0.25 9.08
CA ALA A 35 -0.14 0.54 7.93
C ALA A 35 -0.72 -0.35 6.83
N THR A 36 0.01 -1.38 6.42
CA THR A 36 -0.42 -2.31 5.36
C THR A 36 -1.69 -3.07 5.75
N ALA A 37 -1.85 -3.46 7.02
CA ALA A 37 -3.07 -4.10 7.49
C ALA A 37 -4.28 -3.16 7.41
N PHE A 38 -4.09 -1.89 7.73
CA PHE A 38 -5.11 -0.85 7.61
C PHE A 38 -5.47 -0.57 6.15
N ASP A 39 -4.47 -0.52 5.26
CA ASP A 39 -4.65 -0.37 3.81
C ASP A 39 -5.50 -1.51 3.25
N LEU A 40 -5.16 -2.76 3.56
CA LEU A 40 -5.95 -3.93 3.16
C LEU A 40 -7.39 -3.89 3.64
N THR A 41 -7.60 -3.54 4.91
CA THR A 41 -8.95 -3.45 5.49
C THR A 41 -9.78 -2.37 4.77
N THR A 42 -9.14 -1.25 4.46
CA THR A 42 -9.77 -0.12 3.77
C THR A 42 -10.14 -0.48 2.34
N ILE A 43 -9.25 -1.15 1.60
CA ILE A 43 -9.50 -1.61 0.22
C ILE A 43 -10.69 -2.59 0.19
N ILE A 44 -10.73 -3.56 1.11
CA ILE A 44 -11.85 -4.51 1.20
C ILE A 44 -13.15 -3.77 1.53
N GLY A 45 -13.11 -2.78 2.41
CA GLY A 45 -14.26 -1.92 2.73
C GLY A 45 -14.77 -1.13 1.52
N PHE A 46 -13.86 -0.52 0.75
CA PHE A 46 -14.23 0.18 -0.49
C PHE A 46 -14.77 -0.77 -1.56
N MET A 47 -14.19 -1.97 -1.72
CA MET A 47 -14.72 -2.97 -2.64
C MET A 47 -16.16 -3.36 -2.27
N ALA A 48 -16.44 -3.56 -0.97
CA ALA A 48 -17.80 -3.83 -0.50
C ALA A 48 -18.73 -2.64 -0.76
N PHE A 49 -18.27 -1.40 -0.55
CA PHE A 49 -19.04 -0.18 -0.81
C PHE A 49 -19.40 -0.01 -2.30
N PHE A 50 -18.46 -0.28 -3.19
CA PHE A 50 -18.65 -0.21 -4.64
C PHE A 50 -19.30 -1.47 -5.24
N ASN A 51 -19.76 -2.42 -4.42
CA ASN A 51 -20.33 -3.71 -4.85
C ASN A 51 -19.42 -4.47 -5.84
N VAL A 52 -18.11 -4.45 -5.60
CA VAL A 52 -17.16 -5.24 -6.36
C VAL A 52 -17.12 -6.66 -5.81
N ASP A 53 -17.54 -7.62 -6.62
CA ASP A 53 -17.53 -9.02 -6.23
C ASP A 53 -16.12 -9.52 -5.90
N LEU A 54 -16.02 -10.21 -4.76
CA LEU A 54 -14.83 -10.99 -4.40
C LEU A 54 -14.80 -12.27 -5.24
N THR A 55 -14.19 -12.17 -6.42
CA THR A 55 -13.87 -13.28 -7.31
C THR A 55 -12.39 -13.67 -7.13
N LEU A 56 -11.96 -14.77 -7.75
CA LEU A 56 -10.55 -15.14 -7.78
C LEU A 56 -9.68 -14.04 -8.43
N GLY A 57 -10.22 -13.31 -9.41
CA GLY A 57 -9.53 -12.20 -10.06
C GLY A 57 -9.33 -11.01 -9.13
N THR A 58 -10.39 -10.54 -8.49
CA THR A 58 -10.29 -9.41 -7.55
C THR A 58 -9.51 -9.78 -6.28
N PHE A 59 -9.49 -11.06 -5.90
CA PHE A 59 -8.58 -11.56 -4.87
C PHE A 59 -7.10 -11.51 -5.29
N ALA A 60 -6.79 -11.79 -6.56
CA ALA A 60 -5.44 -11.60 -7.08
C ALA A 60 -5.02 -10.12 -7.10
N ALA A 61 -5.97 -9.21 -7.37
CA ALA A 61 -5.75 -7.78 -7.23
C ALA A 61 -5.38 -7.40 -5.78
N LEU A 62 -6.09 -7.94 -4.77
CA LEU A 62 -5.76 -7.73 -3.36
C LEU A 62 -4.35 -8.22 -3.01
N LEU A 63 -3.95 -9.39 -3.53
CA LEU A 63 -2.57 -9.88 -3.34
C LEU A 63 -1.53 -8.95 -3.96
N MET A 64 -1.83 -8.39 -5.13
CA MET A 64 -0.96 -7.42 -5.80
C MET A 64 -0.87 -6.10 -5.02
N MET A 65 -1.97 -5.64 -4.42
CA MET A 65 -2.00 -4.47 -3.53
C MET A 65 -1.08 -4.64 -2.32
N ILE A 66 -0.90 -5.86 -1.79
CA ILE A 66 0.08 -6.09 -0.72
C ILE A 66 1.49 -5.73 -1.20
N GLY A 67 1.83 -6.06 -2.44
CA GLY A 67 3.16 -5.83 -2.99
C GLY A 67 3.49 -4.35 -3.11
N PHE A 68 2.64 -3.58 -3.80
CA PHE A 68 2.92 -2.16 -4.03
C PHE A 68 2.37 -1.23 -2.94
N GLY A 69 1.33 -1.58 -2.18
CA GLY A 69 0.93 -0.78 -1.00
C GLY A 69 2.05 -0.66 0.04
N VAL A 70 2.89 -1.71 0.15
CA VAL A 70 4.08 -1.69 1.01
C VAL A 70 5.19 -0.80 0.45
N ASP A 71 5.29 -0.63 -0.87
CA ASP A 71 6.35 0.18 -1.47
C ASP A 71 6.22 1.67 -1.10
N TYR A 72 5.00 2.20 -1.03
CA TYR A 72 4.74 3.58 -0.59
C TYR A 72 5.11 3.75 0.88
N ASN A 73 4.74 2.79 1.72
CA ASN A 73 5.06 2.78 3.15
C ASN A 73 6.58 2.67 3.39
N ILE A 74 7.31 1.91 2.56
CA ILE A 74 8.77 1.82 2.58
C ILE A 74 9.39 3.17 2.22
N ILE A 75 8.97 3.81 1.12
CA ILE A 75 9.51 5.10 0.68
C ILE A 75 9.25 6.18 1.74
N LEU A 76 8.04 6.24 2.26
CA LEU A 76 7.66 7.17 3.31
C LEU A 76 8.54 6.97 4.57
N THR A 77 8.71 5.72 4.99
CA THR A 77 9.57 5.38 6.14
C THR A 77 11.03 5.74 5.87
N GLU A 78 11.55 5.46 4.68
CA GLU A 78 12.93 5.76 4.30
C GLU A 78 13.20 7.28 4.32
N LYS A 79 12.28 8.05 3.73
CA LYS A 79 12.35 9.52 3.70
C LYS A 79 12.23 10.14 5.09
N VAL A 80 11.39 9.59 5.96
CA VAL A 80 11.19 10.15 7.31
C VAL A 80 12.31 9.74 8.27
N PHE A 81 12.69 8.45 8.31
CA PHE A 81 13.62 7.91 9.32
C PHE A 81 15.09 7.93 8.90
N LYS A 82 15.42 7.73 7.63
CA LYS A 82 16.82 7.60 7.19
C LYS A 82 17.38 8.86 6.56
N GLU A 83 16.56 9.63 5.84
CA GLU A 83 17.00 10.90 5.27
C GLU A 83 17.23 11.92 6.39
N LYS A 84 18.42 12.55 6.42
CA LYS A 84 18.79 13.53 7.47
C LYS A 84 18.69 14.98 7.01
N GLU A 85 18.41 15.20 5.73
CA GLU A 85 18.35 16.54 5.13
C GLU A 85 16.94 17.13 5.21
N GLY A 86 16.86 18.43 5.54
CA GLY A 86 15.61 19.16 5.66
C GLY A 86 14.77 18.78 6.89
N ASP A 87 13.67 19.52 7.08
CA ASP A 87 12.70 19.25 8.14
C ASP A 87 11.83 18.03 7.82
N VAL A 88 11.15 17.47 8.82
CA VAL A 88 10.27 16.29 8.68
C VAL A 88 9.18 16.55 7.63
N TYR A 89 8.61 17.76 7.61
CA TYR A 89 7.58 18.14 6.64
C TYR A 89 8.12 18.20 5.21
N ASP A 90 9.36 18.65 5.01
CA ASP A 90 10.00 18.65 3.69
C ASP A 90 10.26 17.23 3.21
N ARG A 91 10.72 16.34 4.10
CA ARG A 91 10.94 14.92 3.80
C ARG A 91 9.66 14.21 3.38
N ILE A 92 8.56 14.47 4.09
CA ILE A 92 7.24 13.93 3.73
C ILE A 92 6.78 14.49 2.38
N THR A 93 7.00 15.78 2.12
CA THR A 93 6.67 16.37 0.82
C THR A 93 7.46 15.75 -0.32
N ARG A 94 8.74 15.43 -0.11
CA ARG A 94 9.56 14.69 -1.07
C ARG A 94 9.04 13.25 -1.25
N ALA A 95 8.71 12.56 -0.16
CA ALA A 95 8.11 11.23 -0.23
C ALA A 95 6.78 11.25 -1.03
N MET A 96 5.92 12.24 -0.76
CA MET A 96 4.66 12.46 -1.47
C MET A 96 4.86 12.63 -2.96
N ARG A 97 5.82 13.45 -3.38
CA ARG A 97 6.12 13.64 -4.81
C ARG A 97 6.49 12.33 -5.49
N THR A 98 7.39 11.55 -4.88
CA THR A 98 7.78 10.24 -5.43
C THR A 98 6.59 9.27 -5.45
N GLY A 99 5.89 9.09 -4.33
CA GLY A 99 4.77 8.15 -4.24
C GLY A 99 3.60 8.52 -5.15
N LEU A 100 3.26 9.81 -5.26
CA LEU A 100 2.20 10.26 -6.17
C LEU A 100 2.59 10.07 -7.64
N THR A 101 3.86 10.23 -7.99
CA THR A 101 4.34 9.97 -9.35
C THR A 101 4.23 8.48 -9.70
N MET A 102 4.64 7.60 -8.78
CA MET A 102 4.49 6.15 -8.96
C MET A 102 3.02 5.77 -9.09
N ALA A 103 2.17 6.29 -8.21
CA ALA A 103 0.74 6.01 -8.23
C ALA A 103 0.07 6.54 -9.50
N ALA A 104 0.48 7.71 -10.01
CA ALA A 104 0.00 8.23 -11.29
C ALA A 104 0.35 7.29 -12.46
N CYS A 105 1.59 6.80 -12.53
CA CYS A 105 2.01 5.82 -13.54
C CYS A 105 1.18 4.53 -13.45
N THR A 106 0.94 4.04 -12.23
CA THR A 106 0.11 2.86 -11.99
C THR A 106 -1.32 3.10 -12.43
N LEU A 107 -1.95 4.20 -12.03
CA LEU A 107 -3.31 4.54 -12.41
C LEU A 107 -3.46 4.68 -13.93
N VAL A 108 -2.54 5.35 -14.61
CA VAL A 108 -2.56 5.46 -16.08
C VAL A 108 -2.54 4.07 -16.73
N THR A 109 -1.66 3.19 -16.24
CA THR A 109 -1.58 1.79 -16.72
C THR A 109 -2.88 1.03 -16.46
N LEU A 110 -3.45 1.16 -15.27
CA LEU A 110 -4.68 0.47 -14.90
C LEU A 110 -5.91 0.99 -15.66
N PHE A 111 -6.00 2.30 -15.90
CA PHE A 111 -7.04 2.88 -16.74
C PHE A 111 -6.92 2.37 -18.18
N ALA A 112 -5.71 2.34 -18.74
CA ALA A 112 -5.49 1.75 -20.05
C ALA A 112 -5.93 0.27 -20.07
N LEU A 113 -5.57 -0.51 -19.05
CA LEU A 113 -5.97 -1.91 -18.94
C LEU A 113 -7.49 -2.08 -18.81
N TYR A 114 -8.17 -1.18 -18.10
CA TYR A 114 -9.63 -1.20 -17.95
C TYR A 114 -10.37 -0.93 -19.27
N PHE A 115 -9.95 0.11 -20.02
CA PHE A 115 -10.61 0.51 -21.26
C PHE A 115 -10.22 -0.37 -22.45
N PHE A 116 -8.94 -0.67 -22.61
CA PHE A 116 -8.41 -1.41 -23.76
C PHE A 116 -8.29 -2.93 -23.51
N GLY A 117 -8.42 -3.38 -22.26
CA GLY A 117 -8.39 -4.81 -21.94
C GLY A 117 -9.55 -5.55 -22.60
N THR A 118 -9.26 -6.65 -23.27
CA THR A 118 -10.29 -7.47 -23.96
C THR A 118 -10.93 -8.51 -23.04
N SER A 119 -10.19 -9.00 -22.03
CA SER A 119 -10.68 -10.00 -21.09
C SER A 119 -11.53 -9.38 -19.97
N PRO A 120 -12.75 -9.91 -19.70
CA PRO A 120 -13.56 -9.49 -18.57
C PRO A 120 -12.84 -9.59 -17.22
N VAL A 121 -11.98 -10.61 -17.06
CA VAL A 121 -11.20 -10.82 -15.83
C VAL A 121 -10.18 -9.69 -15.63
N LEU A 122 -9.51 -9.26 -16.70
CA LEU A 122 -8.54 -8.16 -16.63
C LEU A 122 -9.23 -6.84 -16.27
N LYS A 123 -10.45 -6.59 -16.79
CA LYS A 123 -11.23 -5.41 -16.43
C LYS A 123 -11.66 -5.42 -14.96
N GLN A 124 -12.04 -6.57 -14.42
CA GLN A 124 -12.36 -6.71 -13.00
C GLN A 124 -11.13 -6.47 -12.11
N ILE A 125 -9.98 -7.03 -12.49
CA ILE A 125 -8.71 -6.83 -11.78
C ILE A 125 -8.31 -5.36 -11.81
N SER A 126 -8.32 -4.72 -12.98
CA SER A 126 -7.93 -3.31 -13.11
C SER A 126 -8.87 -2.39 -12.35
N PHE A 127 -10.17 -2.64 -12.38
CA PHE A 127 -11.14 -1.87 -11.60
C PHE A 127 -10.88 -1.97 -10.09
N ALA A 128 -10.65 -3.20 -9.59
CA ALA A 128 -10.32 -3.41 -8.18
C ALA A 128 -9.00 -2.71 -7.79
N LEU A 129 -7.97 -2.78 -8.65
CA LEU A 129 -6.69 -2.11 -8.42
C LEU A 129 -6.79 -0.57 -8.49
N ILE A 130 -7.66 -0.02 -9.34
CA ILE A 130 -7.90 1.43 -9.41
C ILE A 130 -8.46 1.91 -8.07
N ILE A 131 -9.54 1.27 -7.61
CA ILE A 131 -10.14 1.58 -6.30
C ILE A 131 -9.11 1.41 -5.19
N GLY A 132 -8.36 0.30 -5.22
CA GLY A 132 -7.34 0.01 -4.23
C GLY A 132 -6.26 1.07 -4.19
N THR A 133 -5.76 1.52 -5.35
CA THR A 133 -4.72 2.54 -5.44
C THR A 133 -5.21 3.89 -4.91
N PHE A 134 -6.47 4.28 -5.18
CA PHE A 134 -7.03 5.51 -4.60
C PHE A 134 -7.15 5.45 -3.07
N ALA A 135 -7.63 4.32 -2.55
CA ALA A 135 -7.74 4.10 -1.11
C ALA A 135 -6.35 4.12 -0.44
N ASP A 136 -5.38 3.49 -1.08
CA ASP A 136 -4.01 3.35 -0.59
C ASP A 136 -3.24 4.68 -0.56
N ILE A 137 -3.36 5.51 -1.61
CA ILE A 137 -2.83 6.89 -1.61
C ILE A 137 -3.42 7.67 -0.43
N THR A 138 -4.73 7.57 -0.24
CA THR A 138 -5.42 8.31 0.83
C THR A 138 -4.92 7.85 2.19
N ASN A 139 -4.89 6.55 2.46
CA ASN A 139 -4.39 6.04 3.73
C ASN A 139 -2.92 6.34 3.97
N THR A 140 -2.06 6.19 2.96
CA THR A 140 -0.62 6.39 3.12
C THR A 140 -0.30 7.79 3.61
N TRP A 141 -0.90 8.82 3.00
CA TRP A 141 -0.58 10.20 3.34
C TRP A 141 -1.35 10.71 4.57
N PHE A 142 -2.62 10.35 4.71
CA PHE A 142 -3.44 10.83 5.84
C PHE A 142 -3.25 10.01 7.10
N PHE A 143 -3.08 8.69 7.01
CA PHE A 143 -2.97 7.80 8.17
C PHE A 143 -1.51 7.40 8.43
N ASN A 144 -0.86 6.74 7.46
CA ASN A 144 0.47 6.15 7.67
C ASN A 144 1.55 7.24 7.90
N GLY A 145 1.47 8.35 7.17
CA GLY A 145 2.33 9.53 7.37
C GLY A 145 2.23 10.11 8.78
N ASN A 146 1.02 10.31 9.27
CA ASN A 146 0.81 10.82 10.64
C ASN A 146 1.25 9.80 11.70
N LEU A 147 1.00 8.51 11.49
CA LEU A 147 1.46 7.44 12.37
C LEU A 147 3.00 7.42 12.49
N LEU A 148 3.70 7.62 11.38
CA LEU A 148 5.17 7.66 11.34
C LEU A 148 5.75 8.92 11.99
N ILE A 149 5.14 10.10 11.80
CA ILE A 149 5.55 11.32 12.51
C ILE A 149 5.40 11.12 14.02
N TRP A 150 4.28 10.53 14.44
CA TRP A 150 4.01 10.27 15.85
C TRP A 150 5.01 9.27 16.44
N SER A 151 5.32 8.19 15.73
CA SER A 151 6.30 7.20 16.19
C SER A 151 7.72 7.80 16.27
N MET A 152 8.09 8.68 15.33
CA MET A 152 9.37 9.40 15.35
C MET A 152 9.47 10.33 16.56
N LYS A 153 8.45 11.18 16.81
CA LYS A 153 8.45 12.12 17.95
C LYS A 153 8.54 11.40 19.31
N ARG A 154 7.98 10.20 19.42
CA ARG A 154 7.97 9.42 20.66
C ARG A 154 9.31 8.72 20.95
N TRP A 155 10.18 8.60 19.95
CA TRP A 155 11.49 7.94 20.04
C TRP A 155 12.68 8.90 20.02
N GLN A 156 12.48 10.18 19.70
CA GLN A 156 13.48 11.23 19.86
C GLN A 156 13.52 11.85 21.28
N LYS A 157 12.67 11.35 22.19
CA LYS A 157 12.72 11.60 23.64
C LYS A 157 13.32 10.39 24.34
#